data_AF-A0A7L2LTG9-F1
#
_entry.id   AF-A0A7L2LTG9-F1
#
_cell.length_a   1.000
_cell.length_b   1.000
_cell.length_c   1.000
_cell.angle_alpha   90.00
_cell.angle_beta   90.00
_cell.angle_gamma   90.00
#
_symmetry.space_group_name_H-M   'P 1'
#
loop_
_entity.id
_entity.type
_entity.pdbx_description
1 polymer ?
#
loop_
_entity_poly.entity_id
_entity_poly.type
_entity_poly.pdbx_seq_one_letter_code
_entity_poly.pdbx_strand_id
1 'polypeptide(L)' 'FTYFSLLGSASSQSMRKFSCVTLSTKQLNIQNLVNYEKQQVPTNAIMFITAKGIRICVSADQRWVQNAVKRIDERRAAK' A
#
# COMPACT_ATOMS: atom_id res chain seq x y z
N PHE A 1 23.21 -34.38 34.65
CA PHE A 1 22.70 -33.00 34.55
C PHE A 1 22.64 -32.61 33.08
N THR A 2 21.42 -32.39 32.60
CA THR A 2 21.05 -32.18 31.19
C THR A 2 21.29 -30.72 30.80
N TYR A 3 21.97 -30.44 29.69
CA TYR A 3 22.00 -29.09 29.11
C TYR A 3 21.42 -29.15 27.70
N PHE A 4 20.15 -28.78 27.59
CA PHE A 4 19.44 -28.72 26.33
C PHE A 4 19.69 -27.32 25.74
N SER A 5 20.63 -27.21 24.81
CA SER A 5 20.78 -25.99 24.01
C SER A 5 19.91 -26.12 22.77
N LEU A 6 18.70 -25.54 22.84
CA LEU A 6 17.74 -25.47 21.75
C LEU A 6 18.40 -24.88 20.50
N LEU A 7 18.50 -25.68 19.44
CA LEU A 7 18.79 -25.22 18.08
C LEU A 7 17.58 -24.41 17.60
N GLY A 8 17.58 -23.10 17.86
CA GLY A 8 16.51 -22.22 17.44
C GLY A 8 16.48 -22.09 15.92
N SER A 9 15.54 -22.76 15.25
CA SER A 9 15.23 -22.45 13.85
C SER A 9 14.45 -21.13 13.80
N ALA A 10 15.14 -20.05 13.45
CA ALA A 10 14.48 -18.80 13.06
C ALA A 10 13.72 -19.05 11.76
N SER A 11 12.46 -19.48 11.88
CA SER A 11 11.55 -19.57 10.74
C SER A 11 11.30 -18.16 10.23
N SER A 12 11.97 -17.78 9.15
CA SER A 12 11.66 -16.55 8.40
C SER A 12 10.31 -16.78 7.73
N GLN A 13 9.23 -16.56 8.49
CA GLN A 13 7.90 -16.47 7.92
C GLN A 13 7.93 -15.20 7.06
N SER A 14 8.15 -15.37 5.76
CA SER A 14 8.11 -14.27 4.79
C SER A 14 6.78 -13.56 4.98
N MET A 15 6.80 -12.40 5.65
CA MET A 15 5.63 -11.54 5.81
C MET A 15 5.06 -11.35 4.41
N ARG A 16 3.81 -11.76 4.19
CA ARG A 16 3.14 -11.62 2.91
C ARG A 16 3.13 -10.13 2.55
N LYS A 17 4.06 -9.72 1.70
CA LYS A 17 4.18 -8.35 1.24
C LYS A 17 3.00 -8.13 0.29
N PHE A 18 1.96 -7.44 0.75
CA PHE A 18 0.83 -7.09 -0.09
C PHE A 18 1.34 -6.21 -1.22
N SER A 19 1.12 -6.68 -2.43
CA SER A 19 1.56 -6.04 -3.65
C SER A 19 0.39 -5.92 -4.62
N CYS A 20 0.39 -4.85 -5.41
CA CYS A 20 -0.64 -4.62 -6.40
C CYS A 20 -0.46 -5.55 -7.61
N VAL A 21 -1.18 -6.67 -7.61
CA VAL A 21 -1.22 -7.62 -8.74
C VAL A 21 -2.34 -7.28 -9.74
N THR A 22 -3.43 -6.69 -9.24
CA THR A 22 -4.57 -6.24 -10.05
C THR A 22 -4.79 -4.75 -9.87
N LEU A 23 -4.95 -4.03 -10.97
CA LEU A 23 -5.15 -2.58 -10.98
C LEU A 23 -6.61 -2.27 -11.30
N SER A 24 -7.27 -1.51 -10.43
CA SER A 24 -8.59 -0.97 -10.72
C SER A 24 -8.47 0.16 -11.74
N THR A 25 -9.30 0.11 -12.77
CA THR A 25 -9.49 1.20 -13.75
C THR A 25 -10.58 2.18 -13.34
N LYS A 26 -11.34 1.86 -12.28
CA LYS A 26 -12.45 2.70 -11.82
C LYS A 26 -11.92 3.92 -11.10
N GLN A 27 -12.37 5.11 -11.54
CA GLN A 27 -12.08 6.35 -10.84
C GLN A 27 -12.72 6.34 -9.45
N LEU A 28 -11.89 6.50 -8.43
CA LEU A 28 -12.32 6.56 -7.04
C LEU A 28 -12.70 7.99 -6.66
N ASN A 29 -13.64 8.15 -5.73
CA ASN A 29 -13.92 9.48 -5.17
C ASN A 29 -12.77 9.89 -4.24
N ILE A 30 -11.98 10.88 -4.69
CA ILE A 30 -10.78 11.41 -4.02
C ILE A 30 -11.08 11.87 -2.58
N GLN A 31 -12.31 12.32 -2.31
CA GLN A 31 -12.72 12.77 -0.97
C GLN A 31 -12.62 11.68 0.10
N ASN A 32 -12.83 10.42 -0.29
CA ASN A 32 -12.81 9.28 0.63
C ASN A 32 -11.41 8.67 0.81
N LEU A 33 -10.42 9.19 0.09
CA LEU A 33 -9.03 8.74 0.15
C LEU A 33 -8.31 9.52 1.25
N VAL A 34 -7.76 8.79 2.22
CA VAL A 34 -7.07 9.38 3.39
C VAL A 34 -5.56 9.26 3.26
N ASN A 35 -5.09 8.22 2.58
CA ASN A 35 -3.68 7.96 2.41
C ASN A 35 -3.42 7.18 1.12
N TYR A 36 -2.16 7.13 0.70
CA TYR A 36 -1.69 6.31 -0.40
C TYR A 36 -0.32 5.71 -0.07
N GLU A 37 -0.03 4.57 -0.69
CA GLU A 37 1.27 3.92 -0.69
C GLU A 37 1.73 3.68 -2.13
N LYS A 38 3.01 3.93 -2.43
CA LYS A 38 3.58 3.66 -3.74
C LYS A 38 4.02 2.19 -3.82
N GLN A 39 3.52 1.46 -4.80
CA GLN A 39 3.87 0.08 -5.08
C GLN A 39 4.65 0.05 -6.39
N GLN A 40 5.91 -0.37 -6.33
CA GLN A 40 6.80 -0.42 -7.50
C GLN A 40 7.02 -1.85 -8.03
N VAL A 41 6.55 -2.86 -7.29
CA VAL A 41 6.73 -4.28 -7.63
C VAL A 41 5.39 -5.00 -7.44
N PRO A 42 4.92 -5.82 -8.40
CA PRO A 42 5.52 -6.12 -9.71
C PRO A 42 5.21 -5.08 -10.79
N THR A 43 4.32 -4.11 -10.53
CA THR A 43 3.94 -3.05 -11.47
C THR A 43 3.89 -1.70 -10.76
N ASN A 44 4.03 -0.61 -11.53
CA ASN A 44 3.97 0.75 -10.99
C ASN A 44 2.52 1.13 -10.67
N ALA A 45 2.17 1.04 -9.39
CA ALA A 45 0.83 1.24 -8.90
C ALA A 45 0.80 2.13 -7.66
N ILE A 46 -0.32 2.84 -7.51
CA ILE A 46 -0.63 3.56 -6.28
C ILE A 46 -1.69 2.76 -5.54
N MET A 47 -1.39 2.40 -4.29
CA MET A 47 -2.34 1.77 -3.38
C MET A 47 -3.01 2.87 -2.57
N PHE A 48 -4.24 3.21 -2.89
CA PHE A 48 -5.03 4.14 -2.10
C PHE A 48 -5.63 3.45 -0.88
N ILE A 49 -5.61 4.16 0.24
CA ILE A 49 -6.23 3.75 1.50
C ILE A 49 -7.41 4.68 1.73
N THR A 50 -8.60 4.09 1.83
CA THR A 50 -9.82 4.82 2.16
C THR A 50 -9.96 5.03 3.66
N ALA A 51 -10.82 5.95 4.08
CA ALA A 51 -11.13 6.14 5.51
C ALA A 51 -11.65 4.87 6.21
N LYS A 52 -12.20 3.91 5.44
CA LYS A 52 -12.66 2.61 5.94
C LYS A 52 -11.54 1.56 6.08
N GLY A 53 -10.28 1.92 5.80
CA GLY A 53 -9.15 0.99 5.81
C GLY A 53 -9.06 0.08 4.59
N ILE A 54 -9.94 0.25 3.59
CA ILE A 54 -9.91 -0.51 2.34
C ILE A 54 -8.74 -0.02 1.50
N ARG A 55 -7.93 -0.97 1.02
CA ARG A 55 -6.78 -0.75 0.14
C ARG A 55 -7.16 -1.04 -1.31
N ILE A 56 -6.95 -0.08 -2.20
CA ILE A 56 -7.31 -0.20 -3.62
C ILE A 56 -6.10 0.15 -4.46
N CYS A 57 -5.67 -0.81 -5.28
CA CYS A 57 -4.58 -0.63 -6.24
C CYS A 57 -5.08 0.01 -7.53
N VAL A 58 -4.38 1.04 -8.00
CA VAL A 58 -4.64 1.70 -9.29
C VAL A 58 -3.33 1.97 -10.03
N SER A 59 -3.39 2.06 -11.36
CA SER A 59 -2.21 2.41 -12.17
C SER A 59 -1.78 3.85 -11.88
N ALA A 60 -0.47 4.05 -11.71
CA ALA A 60 0.11 5.37 -11.50
C ALA A 60 0.02 6.29 -12.73
N ASP A 61 -0.25 5.73 -13.91
CA ASP A 61 -0.23 6.43 -15.20
C ASP A 61 -1.49 7.27 -15.45
N GLN A 62 -2.53 7.09 -14.64
CA GLN A 62 -3.79 7.81 -14.81
C GLN A 62 -3.70 9.22 -14.22
N ARG A 63 -4.08 10.23 -15.01
CA ARG A 63 -4.02 11.66 -14.58
C ARG A 63 -4.78 11.94 -13.28
N TRP A 64 -5.94 11.30 -13.07
CA TRP A 64 -6.72 11.49 -11.84
C TRP A 64 -6.02 10.92 -10.61
N VAL A 65 -5.20 9.87 -10.77
CA VAL A 65 -4.41 9.27 -9.68
C VAL A 65 -3.34 10.25 -9.21
N GLN A 66 -2.64 10.89 -10.14
CA GLN A 66 -1.66 11.94 -9.82
C GLN A 66 -2.32 13.13 -9.11
N ASN A 67 -3.50 13.56 -9.57
CA ASN A 67 -4.27 14.61 -8.91
C ASN A 67 -4.70 14.20 -7.49
N ALA A 68 -5.13 12.95 -7.31
CA ALA A 68 -5.53 12.43 -6.00
C ALA A 68 -4.35 12.36 -5.02
N VAL A 69 -3.18 11.90 -5.48
CA VAL A 69 -1.93 11.92 -4.70
C VAL A 69 -1.59 13.34 -4.27
N LYS A 70 -1.58 14.29 -5.21
CA LYS A 70 -1.30 15.70 -4.91
C LYS A 70 -2.25 16.26 -3.85
N ARG A 71 -3.57 15.98 -3.95
CA ARG A 71 -4.56 16.41 -2.95
C ARG A 71 -4.29 15.84 -1.57
N ILE A 72 -3.85 14.59 -1.48
CA ILE A 72 -3.49 13.96 -0.20
C ILE A 72 -2.22 14.60 0.37
N ASP A 73 -1.22 14.88 -0.47
CA ASP A 73 0.01 15.56 -0.04
C ASP A 73 -0.27 17.01 0.43
N GLU A 74 -1.12 17.76 -0.27
CA GLU A 74 -1.57 19.10 0.17
C GLU A 74 -2.21 19.05 1.56
N ARG A 75 -3.09 18.06 1.81
CA ARG A 75 -3.73 17.88 3.12
C ARG A 75 -2.73 17.50 4.22
N ARG A 76 -1.69 16.74 3.88
CA ARG A 76 -0.61 16.38 4.83
C ARG A 76 0.28 17.56 5.18
N ALA A 77 0.59 18.41 4.20
CA ALA A 77 1.42 19.59 4.41
C ALA A 77 0.69 20.70 5.18
N ALA A 78 -0.65 20.76 5.08
CA ALA A 78 -1.48 21.73 5.80
C ALA A 78 -1.72 21.37 7.29
N LYS A 79 -1.15 20.26 7.77
CA LYS A 79 -1.37 19.72 9.12
C LYS A 79 -0.07 19.71 9.90
#